data_AF-A0A7U3UNI5-F1
#
_entry.id   AF-A0A7U3UNI5-F1
#
_cell.length_a   1.000
_cell.length_b   1.000
_cell.length_c   1.000
_cell.angle_alpha   90.00
_cell.angle_beta   90.00
_cell.angle_gamma   90.00
#
_symmetry.space_group_name_H-M   'P 1'
#
loop_
_entity.id
_entity.type
_entity.pdbx_description
1 polymer ?
#
loop_
_entity_poly.entity_id
_entity_poly.type
_entity_poly.pdbx_seq_one_letter_code
_entity_poly.pdbx_strand_id
1 'polypeptide(L)'
;MTAGTAVPAGTALSARLLLTAPAVRAATTAMWRAPGLARRYGRYLEDMHGLIRASVPLMQRAASRCADLGDAVGAPLAAYLRVHVEEERGHDDWLLDDIAALGGDPAAVRDRQPSPAVARLAGAQYYWIEHHHPVALLGYIAVLESNAPAPWLADEIAAAGVPEAALRTVRGHAELDTGHTAELFALLDGLPLDPPLVNAVVMSALHTVDGLVELFAHIGRAAQQDHSRERTHTS
;
A
#
# COMPACT_ATOMS: atom_id res chain seq x y z
N MET A 1 20.89 -35.40 14.11
CA MET A 1 19.65 -34.63 13.96
C MET A 1 19.76 -33.84 12.68
N THR A 2 19.07 -34.28 11.62
CA THR A 2 19.00 -33.54 10.36
C THR A 2 18.23 -32.26 10.64
N ALA A 3 18.89 -31.10 10.53
CA ALA A 3 18.22 -29.81 10.53
C ALA A 3 17.16 -29.86 9.41
N GLY A 4 15.88 -29.88 9.77
CA GLY A 4 14.82 -29.68 8.80
C GLY A 4 15.06 -28.34 8.13
N THR A 5 15.07 -28.31 6.81
CA THR A 5 15.21 -27.07 6.04
C THR A 5 14.10 -26.12 6.46
N ALA A 6 14.43 -25.07 7.21
CA ALA A 6 13.48 -24.05 7.58
C ALA A 6 12.91 -23.43 6.29
N VAL A 7 11.60 -23.27 6.23
CA VAL A 7 10.95 -22.62 5.07
C VAL A 7 11.45 -21.17 5.02
N PRO A 8 11.94 -20.68 3.86
CA PRO A 8 12.37 -19.30 3.72
C PRO A 8 11.25 -18.31 4.08
N ALA A 9 11.59 -17.18 4.70
CA ALA A 9 10.60 -16.24 5.23
C ALA A 9 9.70 -15.66 4.14
N GLY A 10 10.26 -15.34 2.98
CA GLY A 10 9.54 -14.90 1.79
C GLY A 10 8.57 -15.95 1.26
N THR A 11 8.99 -17.21 1.26
CA THR A 11 8.11 -18.35 0.91
C THR A 11 6.95 -18.48 1.92
N ALA A 12 7.26 -18.37 3.22
CA ALA A 12 6.25 -18.43 4.26
C ALA A 12 5.21 -17.31 4.09
N LEU A 13 5.65 -16.07 3.86
CA LEU A 13 4.78 -14.91 3.62
C LEU A 13 3.93 -15.09 2.36
N SER A 14 4.56 -15.46 1.24
CA SER A 14 3.87 -15.68 -0.05
C SER A 14 2.72 -16.66 0.07
N ALA A 15 2.93 -17.77 0.80
CA ALA A 15 1.88 -18.75 1.04
C ALA A 15 0.67 -18.17 1.78
N ARG A 16 0.87 -17.27 2.77
CA ARG A 16 -0.25 -16.60 3.46
C ARG A 16 -0.95 -15.60 2.54
N LEU A 17 -0.21 -14.81 1.79
CA LEU A 17 -0.79 -13.83 0.86
C LEU A 17 -1.66 -14.51 -0.20
N LEU A 18 -1.22 -15.66 -0.74
CA LEU A 18 -2.01 -16.47 -1.68
C LEU A 18 -3.36 -16.89 -1.12
N LEU A 19 -3.44 -17.26 0.17
CA LEU A 19 -4.71 -17.63 0.82
C LEU A 19 -5.68 -16.44 0.91
N THR A 20 -5.16 -15.22 1.06
CA THR A 20 -5.97 -14.01 1.17
C THR A 20 -6.29 -13.33 -0.17
N ALA A 21 -5.57 -13.69 -1.23
CA ALA A 21 -5.66 -13.04 -2.54
C ALA A 21 -7.09 -13.00 -3.13
N PRO A 22 -7.99 -13.99 -2.94
CA PRO A 22 -9.37 -13.87 -3.41
C PRO A 22 -10.13 -12.67 -2.83
N ALA A 23 -9.94 -12.35 -1.56
CA ALA A 23 -10.62 -11.23 -0.91
C ALA A 23 -10.11 -9.89 -1.44
N VAL A 24 -8.79 -9.75 -1.59
CA VAL A 24 -8.16 -8.55 -2.16
C VAL A 24 -8.63 -8.35 -3.61
N ARG A 25 -8.58 -9.40 -4.44
CA ARG A 25 -9.07 -9.34 -5.83
C ARG A 25 -10.53 -8.94 -5.93
N ALA A 26 -11.39 -9.44 -5.04
CA ALA A 26 -12.81 -9.06 -5.02
C ALA A 26 -12.98 -7.56 -4.70
N ALA A 27 -12.26 -7.04 -3.70
CA ALA A 27 -12.31 -5.63 -3.31
C ALA A 27 -11.76 -4.71 -4.42
N THR A 28 -10.61 -5.06 -4.99
CA THR A 28 -9.99 -4.36 -6.13
C THR A 28 -10.90 -4.35 -7.35
N THR A 29 -11.54 -5.48 -7.69
CA THR A 29 -12.51 -5.57 -8.79
C THR A 29 -13.71 -4.64 -8.56
N ALA A 30 -14.24 -4.61 -7.34
CA ALA A 30 -15.36 -3.72 -7.00
C ALA A 30 -15.01 -2.23 -7.10
N MET A 31 -13.76 -1.89 -6.77
CA MET A 31 -13.21 -0.54 -6.88
C MET A 31 -13.02 -0.12 -8.34
N TRP A 32 -12.49 -1.01 -9.20
CA TRP A 32 -12.10 -0.67 -10.58
C TRP A 32 -13.14 -0.95 -11.67
N ARG A 33 -14.30 -1.53 -11.35
CA ARG A 33 -15.37 -1.74 -12.36
C ARG A 33 -15.74 -0.43 -13.09
N ALA A 34 -16.17 -0.51 -14.35
CA ALA A 34 -16.44 0.67 -15.18
C ALA A 34 -17.53 1.64 -14.65
N PRO A 35 -18.71 1.19 -14.14
CA PRO A 35 -19.78 2.13 -13.77
C PRO A 35 -19.39 3.06 -12.62
N GLY A 36 -19.17 4.34 -12.90
CA GLY A 36 -18.71 5.33 -11.91
C GLY A 36 -17.22 5.22 -11.55
N LEU A 37 -16.39 4.69 -12.46
CA LEU A 37 -14.94 4.52 -12.26
C LEU A 37 -14.23 5.85 -12.00
N ALA A 38 -14.45 6.90 -12.81
CA ALA A 38 -13.79 8.21 -12.64
C ALA A 38 -13.95 8.78 -11.22
N ARG A 39 -15.15 8.69 -10.64
CA ARG A 39 -15.42 9.13 -9.26
C ARG A 39 -14.70 8.28 -8.22
N ARG A 40 -14.69 6.96 -8.40
CA ARG A 40 -13.94 6.06 -7.50
C ARG A 40 -12.45 6.30 -7.60
N TYR A 41 -11.95 6.64 -8.78
CA TYR A 41 -10.55 6.98 -8.99
C TYR A 41 -10.16 8.25 -8.20
N GLY A 42 -10.96 9.33 -8.25
CA GLY A 42 -10.73 10.49 -7.40
C GLY A 42 -10.68 10.14 -5.90
N ARG A 43 -11.63 9.31 -5.43
CA ARG A 43 -11.62 8.84 -4.04
C ARG A 43 -10.42 7.93 -3.71
N TYR A 44 -9.98 7.12 -4.65
CA TYR A 44 -8.77 6.31 -4.53
C TYR A 44 -7.55 7.20 -4.34
N LEU A 45 -7.40 8.27 -5.15
CA LEU A 45 -6.29 9.21 -5.00
C LEU A 45 -6.27 9.87 -3.61
N GLU A 46 -7.43 10.28 -3.08
CA GLU A 46 -7.52 10.87 -1.74
C GLU A 46 -7.05 9.92 -0.63
N ASP A 47 -7.59 8.69 -0.59
CA ASP A 47 -7.24 7.73 0.46
C ASP A 47 -5.82 7.18 0.28
N MET A 48 -5.36 6.96 -0.95
CA MET A 48 -4.01 6.50 -1.23
C MET A 48 -2.96 7.58 -0.96
N HIS A 49 -3.25 8.87 -1.17
CA HIS A 49 -2.36 9.95 -0.75
C HIS A 49 -2.10 9.85 0.76
N GLY A 50 -3.15 9.56 1.55
CA GLY A 50 -3.04 9.33 2.99
C GLY A 50 -2.14 8.15 3.39
N LEU A 51 -2.07 7.09 2.57
CA LEU A 51 -1.17 5.96 2.79
C LEU A 51 0.26 6.26 2.31
N ILE A 52 0.42 6.75 1.08
CA ILE A 52 1.73 6.98 0.45
C ILE A 52 2.51 8.07 1.18
N ARG A 53 1.85 9.12 1.68
CA ARG A 53 2.50 10.14 2.53
C ARG A 53 3.11 9.57 3.81
N ALA A 54 2.64 8.40 4.26
CA ALA A 54 3.17 7.74 5.46
C ALA A 54 4.35 6.82 5.16
N SER A 55 4.56 6.40 3.90
CA SER A 55 5.60 5.44 3.51
C SER A 55 7.00 5.91 3.92
N VAL A 56 7.42 7.10 3.48
CA VAL A 56 8.75 7.64 3.79
C VAL A 56 8.95 7.82 5.30
N PRO A 57 8.03 8.48 6.06
CA PRO A 57 8.15 8.57 7.52
C PRO A 57 8.25 7.22 8.23
N LEU A 58 7.46 6.22 7.81
CA LEU A 58 7.50 4.88 8.38
C LEU A 58 8.85 4.21 8.15
N MET A 59 9.38 4.27 6.93
CA MET A 59 10.68 3.69 6.60
C MET A 59 11.83 4.39 7.32
N GLN A 60 11.80 5.73 7.41
CA GLN A 60 12.77 6.50 8.18
C GLN A 60 12.75 6.12 9.67
N ARG A 61 11.55 5.99 10.24
CA ARG A 61 11.40 5.62 11.65
C ARG A 61 11.86 4.19 11.91
N ALA A 62 11.49 3.25 11.05
CA ALA A 62 11.96 1.87 11.11
C ALA A 62 13.50 1.79 11.00
N ALA A 63 14.12 2.52 10.07
CA ALA A 63 15.57 2.56 9.92
C ALA A 63 16.28 3.16 11.15
N SER A 64 15.72 4.21 11.77
CA SER A 64 16.21 4.76 13.04
C SER A 64 16.11 3.72 14.15
N ARG A 65 14.96 3.04 14.28
CA ARG A 65 14.75 2.06 15.34
C ARG A 65 15.65 0.83 15.19
N CYS A 66 15.91 0.40 13.97
CA CYS A 66 16.89 -0.65 13.67
C CYS A 66 18.30 -0.29 14.19
N ALA A 67 18.71 0.98 14.06
CA ALA A 67 19.99 1.44 14.59
C ALA A 67 20.01 1.40 16.13
N ASP A 68 18.89 1.73 16.78
CA ASP A 68 18.77 1.67 18.24
C ASP A 68 18.79 0.24 18.80
N LEU A 69 18.24 -0.73 18.06
CA LEU A 69 18.21 -2.14 18.46
C LEU A 69 19.59 -2.80 18.37
N GLY A 70 20.36 -2.50 17.33
CA GLY A 70 21.72 -3.02 17.13
C GLY A 70 21.81 -4.53 16.95
N ASP A 71 20.71 -5.20 16.57
CA ASP A 71 20.70 -6.64 16.30
C ASP A 71 21.14 -6.99 14.87
N ALA A 72 21.25 -8.30 14.59
CA ALA A 72 21.72 -8.82 13.30
C ALA A 72 20.75 -8.59 12.12
N VAL A 73 19.46 -8.32 12.40
CA VAL A 73 18.43 -8.04 11.38
C VAL A 73 18.38 -6.54 11.06
N GLY A 74 18.60 -5.70 12.07
CA GLY A 74 18.41 -4.26 12.01
C GLY A 74 19.34 -3.57 11.01
N ALA A 75 20.63 -3.89 10.99
CA ALA A 75 21.59 -3.26 10.09
C ALA A 75 21.24 -3.44 8.58
N PRO A 76 21.08 -4.67 8.06
CA PRO A 76 20.68 -4.86 6.66
C PRO A 76 19.29 -4.29 6.35
N LEU A 77 18.33 -4.42 7.26
CA LEU A 77 17.00 -3.82 7.10
C LEU A 77 17.06 -2.30 6.99
N ALA A 78 17.84 -1.63 7.84
CA ALA A 78 17.98 -0.18 7.80
C ALA A 78 18.68 0.30 6.53
N ALA A 79 19.62 -0.49 5.97
CA ALA A 79 20.25 -0.17 4.69
C ALA A 79 19.23 -0.21 3.55
N TYR A 80 18.44 -1.29 3.47
CA TYR A 80 17.35 -1.42 2.50
C TYR A 80 16.35 -0.27 2.60
N LEU A 81 15.85 0.02 3.81
CA LEU A 81 14.85 1.08 4.01
C LEU A 81 15.36 2.48 3.63
N ARG A 82 16.66 2.77 3.81
CA ARG A 82 17.23 4.07 3.41
C ARG A 82 17.28 4.26 1.90
N VAL A 83 17.53 3.19 1.15
CA VAL A 83 17.47 3.24 -0.33
C VAL A 83 16.04 3.54 -0.77
N HIS A 84 15.06 2.79 -0.25
CA HIS A 84 13.65 2.99 -0.60
C HIS A 84 13.08 4.33 -0.11
N VAL A 85 13.62 4.92 0.96
CA VAL A 85 13.26 6.30 1.36
C VAL A 85 13.60 7.32 0.28
N GLU A 86 14.72 7.16 -0.42
CA GLU A 86 15.08 8.09 -1.49
C GLU A 86 14.30 7.82 -2.77
N GLU A 87 13.99 6.55 -3.06
CA GLU A 87 13.14 6.16 -4.19
C GLU A 87 11.70 6.66 -4.04
N GLU A 88 11.11 6.52 -2.85
CA GLU A 88 9.70 6.88 -2.58
C GLU A 88 9.47 8.37 -2.29
N ARG A 89 10.53 9.18 -2.26
CA ARG A 89 10.46 10.58 -1.89
C ARG A 89 9.63 11.38 -2.92
N GLY A 90 8.52 11.96 -2.45
CA GLY A 90 7.66 12.81 -3.27
C GLY A 90 6.69 12.04 -4.17
N HIS A 91 6.58 10.72 -4.02
CA HIS A 91 5.54 9.94 -4.71
C HIS A 91 4.12 10.33 -4.25
N ASP A 92 3.95 10.79 -3.01
CA ASP A 92 2.68 11.31 -2.52
C ASP A 92 2.23 12.58 -3.24
N ASP A 93 3.16 13.43 -3.68
CA ASP A 93 2.85 14.62 -4.47
C ASP A 93 2.26 14.27 -5.85
N TRP A 94 2.54 13.08 -6.42
CA TRP A 94 1.96 12.68 -7.70
C TRP A 94 0.45 12.51 -7.61
N LEU A 95 -0.05 12.07 -6.46
CA LEU A 95 -1.48 11.91 -6.23
C LEU A 95 -2.16 13.27 -6.09
N LEU A 96 -1.47 14.23 -5.48
CA LEU A 96 -1.93 15.62 -5.37
C LEU A 96 -1.97 16.31 -6.74
N ASP A 97 -0.99 16.05 -7.60
CA ASP A 97 -0.99 16.52 -8.98
C ASP A 97 -2.18 15.93 -9.78
N ASP A 98 -2.43 14.63 -9.64
CA ASP A 98 -3.57 13.98 -10.30
C ASP A 98 -4.91 14.53 -9.78
N ILE A 99 -5.02 14.81 -8.48
CA ILE A 99 -6.19 15.47 -7.88
C ILE A 99 -6.39 16.87 -8.48
N ALA A 100 -5.31 17.65 -8.63
CA ALA A 100 -5.39 18.97 -9.26
C ALA A 100 -5.84 18.88 -10.72
N ALA A 101 -5.35 17.89 -11.46
CA ALA A 101 -5.74 17.63 -12.85
C ALA A 101 -7.21 17.15 -12.98
N LEU A 102 -7.78 16.55 -11.93
CA LEU A 102 -9.22 16.29 -11.81
C LEU A 102 -10.05 17.53 -11.41
N GLY A 103 -9.40 18.67 -11.17
CA GLY A 103 -10.05 19.91 -10.70
C GLY A 103 -10.32 19.96 -9.19
N GLY A 104 -9.71 19.06 -8.41
CA GLY A 104 -9.75 19.07 -6.95
C GLY A 104 -8.79 20.07 -6.32
N ASP A 105 -8.86 20.22 -4.99
CA ASP A 105 -7.95 21.06 -4.20
C ASP A 105 -6.91 20.19 -3.46
N PRO A 106 -5.64 20.19 -3.90
CA PRO A 106 -4.56 19.45 -3.24
C PRO A 106 -4.36 19.82 -1.77
N ALA A 107 -4.55 21.10 -1.40
CA ALA A 107 -4.38 21.54 -0.01
C ALA A 107 -5.46 20.94 0.89
N ALA A 108 -6.71 20.93 0.41
CA ALA A 108 -7.81 20.28 1.11
C ALA A 108 -7.56 18.78 1.32
N VAL A 109 -6.99 18.07 0.35
CA VAL A 109 -6.64 16.64 0.50
C VAL A 109 -5.48 16.45 1.47
N ARG A 110 -4.48 17.32 1.46
CA ARG A 110 -3.33 17.26 2.37
C ARG A 110 -3.73 17.44 3.84
N ASP A 111 -4.65 18.36 4.09
CA ASP A 111 -5.12 18.74 5.43
C ASP A 111 -6.34 17.92 5.90
N ARG A 112 -6.87 17.06 5.01
CA ARG A 112 -8.02 16.21 5.31
C ARG A 112 -7.71 15.25 6.47
N GLN A 113 -8.70 15.05 7.34
CA GLN A 113 -8.69 13.94 8.29
C GLN A 113 -8.66 12.59 7.55
N PRO A 114 -7.67 11.70 7.82
CA PRO A 114 -7.59 10.41 7.16
C PRO A 114 -8.83 9.57 7.47
N SER A 115 -9.23 8.71 6.53
CA SER A 115 -10.28 7.74 6.80
C SER A 115 -9.83 6.77 7.90
N PRO A 116 -10.76 6.16 8.66
CA PRO A 116 -10.41 5.18 9.68
C PRO A 116 -9.55 4.03 9.15
N ALA A 117 -9.75 3.65 7.88
CA ALA A 117 -8.96 2.63 7.20
C ALA A 117 -7.50 3.06 7.00
N VAL A 118 -7.27 4.26 6.48
CA VAL A 118 -5.92 4.84 6.30
C VAL A 118 -5.21 4.97 7.65
N ALA A 119 -5.89 5.55 8.65
CA ALA A 119 -5.31 5.73 9.98
C ALA A 119 -4.94 4.40 10.64
N ARG A 120 -5.76 3.36 10.48
CA ARG A 120 -5.48 2.01 11.00
C ARG A 120 -4.28 1.36 10.31
N LEU A 121 -4.25 1.42 8.97
CA LEU A 121 -3.19 0.82 8.17
C LEU A 121 -1.82 1.43 8.50
N ALA A 122 -1.71 2.76 8.46
CA ALA A 122 -0.46 3.46 8.76
C ALA A 122 -0.11 3.42 10.26
N GLY A 123 -1.11 3.63 11.13
CA GLY A 123 -0.93 3.68 12.58
C GLY A 123 -0.43 2.37 13.18
N ALA A 124 -0.93 1.22 12.70
CA ALA A 124 -0.46 -0.09 13.14
C ALA A 124 1.05 -0.28 12.89
N GLN A 125 1.57 0.27 11.79
CA GLN A 125 2.99 0.13 11.47
C GLN A 125 3.88 0.88 12.46
N TYR A 126 3.47 2.10 12.86
CA TYR A 126 4.17 2.81 13.94
C TYR A 126 4.18 2.01 15.23
N TYR A 127 3.07 1.35 15.58
CA TYR A 127 3.02 0.51 16.77
C TYR A 127 4.01 -0.66 16.68
N TRP A 128 4.04 -1.39 15.55
CA TRP A 128 4.97 -2.50 15.36
C TRP A 128 6.44 -2.05 15.40
N ILE A 129 6.74 -0.90 14.80
CA ILE A 129 8.09 -0.32 14.77
C ILE A 129 8.54 0.01 16.20
N GLU A 130 7.74 0.74 16.98
CA GLU A 130 8.17 1.18 18.31
C GLU A 130 8.15 0.08 19.36
N HIS A 131 7.12 -0.78 19.34
CA HIS A 131 6.81 -1.68 20.44
C HIS A 131 7.10 -3.15 20.17
N HIS A 132 7.58 -3.49 18.97
CA HIS A 132 7.98 -4.85 18.65
C HIS A 132 9.33 -4.89 17.90
N HIS A 133 9.30 -5.03 16.58
CA HIS A 133 10.50 -5.03 15.75
C HIS A 133 10.18 -4.38 14.39
N PRO A 134 11.04 -3.48 13.88
CA PRO A 134 10.83 -2.81 12.60
C PRO A 134 10.68 -3.73 11.38
N VAL A 135 11.05 -5.01 11.49
CA VAL A 135 10.97 -5.97 10.38
C VAL A 135 9.52 -6.26 10.01
N ALA A 136 8.60 -6.09 10.95
CA ALA A 136 7.17 -6.18 10.70
C ALA A 136 6.71 -5.22 9.58
N LEU A 137 7.40 -4.09 9.36
CA LEU A 137 7.09 -3.17 8.27
C LEU A 137 7.19 -3.84 6.89
N LEU A 138 8.07 -4.84 6.72
CA LEU A 138 8.19 -5.57 5.45
C LEU A 138 6.90 -6.30 5.07
N GLY A 139 6.07 -6.69 6.04
CA GLY A 139 4.76 -7.29 5.77
C GLY A 139 3.78 -6.29 5.16
N TYR A 140 3.79 -5.05 5.65
CA TYR A 140 3.01 -3.94 5.10
C TYR A 140 3.46 -3.58 3.69
N ILE A 141 4.78 -3.41 3.48
CA ILE A 141 5.36 -3.10 2.18
C ILE A 141 5.02 -4.21 1.17
N ALA A 142 5.18 -5.50 1.55
CA ALA A 142 4.88 -6.62 0.66
C ALA A 142 3.45 -6.60 0.12
N VAL A 143 2.48 -6.24 0.97
CA VAL A 143 1.08 -6.17 0.56
C VAL A 143 0.83 -4.99 -0.38
N LEU A 144 1.42 -3.83 -0.12
CA LEU A 144 1.24 -2.66 -0.98
C LEU A 144 1.88 -2.87 -2.36
N GLU A 145 3.13 -3.30 -2.40
CA GLU A 145 3.86 -3.58 -3.65
C GLU A 145 3.17 -4.66 -4.48
N SER A 146 2.69 -5.74 -3.83
CA SER A 146 2.01 -6.83 -4.54
C SER A 146 0.61 -6.47 -5.06
N ASN A 147 0.06 -5.32 -4.67
CA ASN A 147 -1.30 -4.87 -5.03
C ASN A 147 -1.32 -3.48 -5.68
N ALA A 148 -0.18 -3.08 -6.23
CA ALA A 148 -0.03 -1.98 -7.17
C ALA A 148 -1.09 -1.99 -8.29
N PRO A 149 -1.60 -0.83 -8.75
CA PRO A 149 -2.38 -0.73 -9.96
C PRO A 149 -1.66 -1.37 -11.15
N ALA A 150 -2.36 -2.23 -11.88
CA ALA A 150 -1.79 -2.85 -13.08
C ALA A 150 -1.63 -1.84 -14.21
N PRO A 151 -0.61 -1.95 -15.08
CA PRO A 151 -0.33 -0.98 -16.15
C PRO A 151 -1.52 -0.67 -17.07
N TRP A 152 -2.29 -1.71 -17.44
CA TRP A 152 -3.45 -1.58 -18.31
C TRP A 152 -4.60 -0.76 -17.69
N LEU A 153 -4.60 -0.55 -16.37
CA LEU A 153 -5.68 0.15 -15.69
C LEU A 153 -5.74 1.63 -16.05
N ALA A 154 -4.60 2.25 -16.37
CA ALA A 154 -4.56 3.65 -16.78
C ALA A 154 -5.48 3.92 -17.98
N ASP A 155 -5.47 3.03 -18.97
CA ASP A 155 -6.27 3.17 -20.18
C ASP A 155 -7.78 2.96 -19.89
N GLU A 156 -8.13 2.06 -18.97
CA GLU A 156 -9.51 1.88 -18.51
C GLU A 156 -10.03 3.11 -17.74
N ILE A 157 -9.19 3.72 -16.91
CA ILE A 157 -9.52 4.95 -16.17
C ILE A 157 -9.70 6.12 -17.15
N ALA A 158 -8.81 6.24 -18.16
CA ALA A 158 -8.94 7.22 -19.23
C ALA A 158 -10.26 7.05 -20.01
N ALA A 159 -10.59 5.81 -20.39
CA ALA A 159 -11.84 5.49 -21.09
C ALA A 159 -13.10 5.83 -20.27
N ALA A 160 -12.99 5.89 -18.94
CA ALA A 160 -14.05 6.34 -18.05
C ALA A 160 -14.20 7.87 -17.95
N GLY A 161 -13.43 8.64 -18.72
CA GLY A 161 -13.51 10.10 -18.82
C GLY A 161 -12.57 10.85 -17.88
N VAL A 162 -11.56 10.19 -17.31
CA VAL A 162 -10.49 10.85 -16.56
C VAL A 162 -9.46 11.45 -17.53
N PRO A 163 -9.04 12.71 -17.36
CA PRO A 163 -8.02 13.31 -18.22
C PRO A 163 -6.67 12.58 -18.10
N GLU A 164 -5.91 12.47 -19.20
CA GLU A 164 -4.56 11.88 -19.19
C GLU A 164 -3.61 12.57 -18.19
N ALA A 165 -3.77 13.89 -18.01
CA ALA A 165 -3.00 14.66 -17.04
C ALA A 165 -3.23 14.24 -15.58
N ALA A 166 -4.31 13.50 -15.30
CA ALA A 166 -4.65 12.99 -13.99
C ALA A 166 -4.29 11.51 -13.80
N LEU A 167 -3.43 10.94 -14.66
CA LEU A 167 -3.04 9.53 -14.62
C LEU A 167 -1.55 9.33 -14.29
N ARG A 168 -0.86 10.36 -13.79
CA ARG A 168 0.57 10.31 -13.50
C ARG A 168 0.87 9.20 -12.49
N THR A 169 0.08 9.08 -11.42
CA THR A 169 0.31 8.09 -10.36
C THR A 169 0.23 6.67 -10.90
N VAL A 170 -0.85 6.35 -11.63
CA VAL A 170 -1.08 4.99 -12.12
C VAL A 170 -0.15 4.61 -13.27
N ARG A 171 0.23 5.56 -14.13
CA ARG A 171 1.22 5.33 -15.19
C ARG A 171 2.64 5.26 -14.63
N GLY A 172 3.03 6.19 -13.77
CA GLY A 172 4.37 6.24 -13.18
C GLY A 172 4.68 4.97 -12.37
N HIS A 173 3.73 4.48 -11.58
CA HIS A 173 3.92 3.24 -10.84
C HIS A 173 4.02 2.01 -11.75
N ALA A 174 3.37 2.04 -12.92
CA ALA A 174 3.44 0.96 -13.92
C ALA A 174 4.73 0.99 -14.76
N GLU A 175 5.19 2.17 -15.14
CA GLU A 175 6.41 2.39 -15.94
C GLU A 175 7.68 2.14 -15.14
N LEU A 176 7.62 2.32 -13.82
CA LEU A 176 8.75 2.10 -12.95
C LEU A 176 9.13 0.60 -12.85
N ASP A 177 8.25 -0.35 -13.20
CA ASP A 177 8.43 -1.83 -13.11
C ASP A 177 9.69 -2.26 -12.35
N THR A 178 9.67 -1.99 -11.04
CA THR A 178 10.92 -1.78 -10.28
C THR A 178 11.54 -3.07 -9.77
N GLY A 179 10.84 -4.20 -9.90
CA GLY A 179 11.24 -5.42 -9.22
C GLY A 179 11.18 -5.32 -7.68
N HIS A 180 10.60 -4.26 -7.09
CA HIS A 180 10.53 -4.07 -5.63
C HIS A 180 9.99 -5.29 -4.90
N THR A 181 8.95 -5.93 -5.46
CA THR A 181 8.40 -7.16 -4.90
C THR A 181 9.46 -8.26 -4.85
N ALA A 182 10.19 -8.50 -5.95
CA ALA A 182 11.23 -9.53 -6.01
C ALA A 182 12.40 -9.22 -5.07
N GLU A 183 12.85 -7.96 -5.02
CA GLU A 183 13.90 -7.49 -4.12
C GLU A 183 13.51 -7.65 -2.65
N LEU A 184 12.28 -7.29 -2.30
CA LEU A 184 11.73 -7.46 -0.96
C LEU A 184 11.69 -8.94 -0.53
N PHE A 185 11.22 -9.83 -1.41
CA PHE A 185 11.19 -11.26 -1.10
C PHE A 185 12.61 -11.84 -0.98
N ALA A 186 13.56 -11.38 -1.80
CA ALA A 186 14.97 -11.73 -1.68
C ALA A 186 15.57 -11.22 -0.35
N LEU A 187 15.23 -10.01 0.08
CA LEU A 187 15.63 -9.48 1.38
C LEU A 187 15.09 -10.35 2.51
N LEU A 188 13.79 -10.69 2.50
CA LEU A 188 13.18 -11.54 3.52
C LEU A 188 13.88 -12.88 3.66
N ASP A 189 14.26 -13.51 2.53
CA ASP A 189 14.97 -14.79 2.53
C ASP A 189 16.46 -14.65 2.93
N GLY A 190 17.06 -13.47 2.76
CA GLY A 190 18.43 -13.17 3.15
C GLY A 190 18.62 -12.69 4.59
N LEU A 191 17.57 -12.19 5.24
CA LEU A 191 17.63 -11.73 6.63
C LEU A 191 17.70 -12.92 7.60
N PRO A 192 18.46 -12.81 8.71
CA PRO A 192 18.55 -13.86 9.73
C PRO A 192 17.32 -13.85 10.65
N LEU A 193 16.14 -14.15 10.10
CA LEU A 193 14.87 -14.10 10.83
C LEU A 193 14.62 -15.40 11.59
N ASP A 194 14.41 -15.28 12.90
CA ASP A 194 13.89 -16.37 13.71
C ASP A 194 12.35 -16.51 13.54
N PRO A 195 11.74 -17.64 13.98
CA PRO A 195 10.30 -17.85 13.80
C PRO A 195 9.40 -16.73 14.37
N PRO A 196 9.69 -16.13 15.55
CA PRO A 196 8.98 -14.94 16.02
C PRO A 196 8.99 -13.76 15.05
N LEU A 197 10.14 -13.43 14.46
CA LEU A 197 10.24 -12.31 13.50
C LEU A 197 9.55 -12.62 12.18
N VAL A 198 9.64 -13.87 11.68
CA VAL A 198 8.84 -14.30 10.52
C VAL A 198 7.34 -14.14 10.81
N ASN A 199 6.90 -14.51 12.00
CA ASN A 199 5.50 -14.34 12.40
C ASN A 199 5.10 -12.86 12.47
N ALA A 200 5.97 -11.97 12.95
CA ALA A 200 5.71 -10.53 12.97
C ALA A 200 5.47 -9.95 11.57
N VAL A 201 6.31 -10.33 10.59
CA VAL A 201 6.12 -9.97 9.17
C VAL A 201 4.78 -10.47 8.65
N VAL A 202 4.46 -11.74 8.89
CA VAL A 202 3.20 -12.35 8.43
C VAL A 202 1.99 -11.67 9.06
N MET A 203 2.01 -11.39 10.37
CA MET A 203 0.89 -10.74 11.06
C MET A 203 0.68 -9.30 10.58
N SER A 204 1.77 -8.55 10.35
CA SER A 204 1.69 -7.23 9.75
C SER A 204 1.07 -7.28 8.35
N ALA A 205 1.49 -8.24 7.52
CA ALA A 205 0.93 -8.44 6.19
C ALA A 205 -0.56 -8.78 6.23
N LEU A 206 -0.98 -9.72 7.08
CA LEU A 206 -2.39 -10.11 7.20
C LEU A 206 -3.26 -8.95 7.72
N HIS A 207 -2.76 -8.15 8.67
CA HIS A 207 -3.42 -6.93 9.12
C HIS A 207 -3.57 -5.91 7.98
N THR A 208 -2.52 -5.76 7.17
CA THR A 208 -2.51 -4.85 6.02
C THR A 208 -3.49 -5.31 4.94
N VAL A 209 -3.56 -6.61 4.65
CA VAL A 209 -4.54 -7.21 3.73
C VAL A 209 -5.96 -6.88 4.17
N ASP A 210 -6.30 -7.11 5.44
CA ASP A 210 -7.65 -6.86 5.97
C ASP A 210 -8.02 -5.37 5.84
N GLY A 211 -7.11 -4.48 6.24
CA GLY A 211 -7.32 -3.04 6.09
C GLY A 211 -7.44 -2.59 4.63
N LEU A 212 -6.67 -3.18 3.71
CA LEU A 212 -6.73 -2.86 2.28
C LEU A 212 -8.05 -3.32 1.65
N VAL A 213 -8.52 -4.52 2.03
CA VAL A 213 -9.84 -5.02 1.63
C VAL A 213 -10.95 -4.09 2.11
N GLU A 214 -10.90 -3.65 3.37
CA GLU A 214 -11.88 -2.69 3.90
C GLU A 214 -11.85 -1.37 3.14
N LEU A 215 -10.65 -0.82 2.90
CA LEU A 215 -10.46 0.43 2.18
C LEU A 215 -11.03 0.35 0.76
N PHE A 216 -10.60 -0.64 -0.03
CA PHE A 216 -11.04 -0.78 -1.42
C PHE A 216 -12.53 -1.09 -1.51
N ALA A 217 -13.07 -1.89 -0.59
CA ALA A 217 -14.50 -2.13 -0.55
C ALA A 217 -15.30 -0.87 -0.15
N HIS A 218 -14.75 -0.02 0.71
CA HIS A 218 -15.35 1.28 1.06
C HIS A 218 -15.39 2.21 -0.17
N ILE A 219 -14.27 2.34 -0.90
CA ILE A 219 -14.19 3.12 -2.14
C ILE A 219 -15.20 2.57 -3.17
N GLY A 220 -15.27 1.24 -3.32
CA GLY A 220 -16.21 0.55 -4.19
C GLY A 220 -17.69 0.85 -3.92
N ARG A 221 -18.06 1.02 -2.65
CA ARG A 221 -19.45 1.27 -2.18
C ARG A 221 -19.84 2.74 -2.14
N ALA A 222 -18.96 3.64 -1.69
CA ALA A 222 -19.26 5.06 -1.54
C ALA A 222 -19.79 5.67 -2.84
N ALA A 223 -19.21 5.26 -3.97
CA ALA A 223 -19.65 5.73 -5.28
C ALA A 223 -21.07 5.25 -5.70
N GLN A 224 -21.63 4.19 -5.12
CA GLN A 224 -22.98 3.73 -5.45
C GLN A 224 -24.07 4.53 -4.75
N GLN A 225 -23.79 5.01 -3.53
CA GLN A 225 -24.77 5.70 -2.69
C GLN A 225 -25.04 7.12 -3.21
N ASP A 226 -24.02 7.86 -3.63
CA ASP A 226 -24.20 9.20 -4.19
C ASP A 226 -24.92 9.20 -5.55
N HIS A 227 -24.65 8.21 -6.41
CA HIS A 227 -25.40 8.02 -7.67
C HIS A 227 -26.89 7.74 -7.45
N SER A 228 -27.25 7.20 -6.28
CA SER A 228 -28.65 6.92 -5.92
C SER A 228 -29.34 8.18 -5.37
N ARG A 229 -28.58 9.09 -4.75
CA ARG A 229 -29.04 10.40 -4.25
C ARG A 229 -29.19 11.44 -5.36
N GLU A 230 -28.29 11.49 -6.34
CA GLU A 230 -28.41 12.44 -7.48
C GLU A 230 -29.66 12.16 -8.33
N ARG A 231 -29.97 10.88 -8.58
CA ARG A 231 -31.16 10.47 -9.36
C ARG A 231 -32.49 10.73 -8.66
N THR A 232 -32.49 10.76 -7.32
CA THR A 232 -33.69 11.07 -6.53
C THR A 232 -33.96 12.57 -6.42
N HIS A 233 -32.96 13.43 -6.68
CA HIS A 233 -33.14 14.89 -6.72
C HIS A 233 -33.44 15.46 -8.11
N THR A 234 -33.33 14.67 -9.18
CA THR A 234 -33.62 15.08 -10.57
C THR A 234 -34.95 14.52 -11.12
N SER A 235 -35.77 13.85 -10.29
CA SER A 235 -37.14 13.43 -10.60
C SER A 235 -38.14 14.27 -9.81
#